data_AF-A0A327HP20-F1
#
_entry.id   AF-A0A327HP20-F1
#
_cell.length_a   1.000
_cell.length_b   1.000
_cell.length_c   1.000
_cell.angle_alpha   90.00
_cell.angle_beta   90.00
_cell.angle_gamma   90.00
#
_symmetry.space_group_name_H-M   'P 1'
#
loop_
_entity.id
_entity.type
_entity.pdbx_description
1 polymer ?
#
loop_
_entity_poly.entity_id
_entity_poly.type
_entity_poly.pdbx_seq_one_letter_code
_entity_poly.pdbx_strand_id
1 'polypeptide(L)'
;MNGWFQILLSLPTIVTGLDERQPDVERDGLKDVLNTMESKIRRMRDQRSTHHKSAKRFADQRDSIQAEYKQLKSRLDEGLSRVKQKKNEASSFRLRRDNAQEQLKILFSKAKSGNFEKRKSKNITIEFNKLNSTIAQLEKQIETTYNTLEKEKKLLKQIKSHKVNIKELAPLIDENSKLEVDLSNTESAIEELKSVGDESHKLMVEALKEARKISEELNSLFKERNFLKSEGDRYHNSFVDEKKKADVVHKEIVELMKKITEIKDKMKSLSLERKSWVSDHNDSVRGELKAPHNDDSTADFLVEQLLKQGSIEYGGTLENDSDGRKQEKKKKILQRRKSVTTARGNRSSSKKE
;
A
#
# COMPACT_ATOMS: atom_id res chain seq x y z
N MET A 1 21.52 65.71 86.64
CA MET A 1 21.66 64.48 87.45
C MET A 1 20.36 63.70 87.38
N ASN A 2 20.47 62.37 87.24
CA ASN A 2 19.41 61.36 87.28
C ASN A 2 18.62 61.17 85.97
N GLY A 3 19.26 60.51 85.00
CA GLY A 3 18.61 59.94 83.82
C GLY A 3 18.07 58.55 84.14
N TRP A 4 16.77 58.46 84.42
CA TRP A 4 15.99 57.24 84.40
C TRP A 4 15.21 57.20 83.08
N PHE A 5 15.46 56.23 82.21
CA PHE A 5 14.46 55.77 81.26
C PHE A 5 14.70 54.30 80.90
N GLN A 6 13.70 53.48 81.23
CA GLN A 6 13.49 52.10 80.79
C GLN A 6 13.59 51.97 79.27
N ILE A 7 14.32 50.96 78.81
CA ILE A 7 14.20 50.42 77.45
C ILE A 7 13.63 49.01 77.58
N LEU A 8 12.31 48.92 77.40
CA LEU A 8 11.55 47.69 77.32
C LEU A 8 10.53 47.87 76.20
N LEU A 9 11.00 47.80 74.96
CA LEU A 9 10.26 47.85 73.68
C LEU A 9 11.25 47.31 72.63
N SER A 10 10.96 46.45 71.67
CA SER A 10 9.75 45.72 71.28
C SER A 10 10.26 44.57 70.41
N LEU A 11 9.80 43.34 70.66
CA LEU A 11 9.98 42.24 69.71
C LEU A 11 9.27 42.62 68.40
N PRO A 12 9.89 42.47 67.23
CA PRO A 12 9.17 42.60 65.98
C PRO A 12 8.24 41.40 65.85
N THR A 13 6.95 41.60 66.13
CA THR A 13 5.88 40.73 65.65
C THR A 13 5.92 40.76 64.13
N ILE A 14 6.52 39.72 63.55
CA ILE A 14 6.44 39.42 62.13
C ILE A 14 4.97 39.12 61.85
N VAL A 15 4.28 40.04 61.21
CA VAL A 15 2.98 39.80 60.58
C VAL A 15 3.25 38.93 59.35
N THR A 16 3.34 37.62 59.56
CA THR A 16 3.25 36.61 58.50
C THR A 16 1.78 36.49 58.10
N GLY A 17 1.34 37.36 57.20
CA GLY A 17 -0.04 37.38 56.72
C GLY A 17 -0.10 37.61 55.22
N LEU A 18 -0.68 36.64 54.51
CA LEU A 18 -1.22 36.72 53.15
C LEU A 18 -0.27 36.49 51.95
N ASP A 19 0.57 35.45 51.99
CA ASP A 19 0.90 34.72 50.73
C ASP A 19 1.36 33.26 50.93
N GLU A 20 1.18 32.70 52.13
CA GLU A 20 1.43 31.28 52.36
C GLU A 20 0.25 30.48 51.81
N ARG A 21 0.33 30.19 50.51
CA ARG A 21 -0.46 29.16 49.86
C ARG A 21 -0.22 27.87 50.64
N GLN A 22 -1.12 27.50 51.56
CA GLN A 22 -0.96 26.25 52.31
C GLN A 22 -0.72 25.13 51.31
N PRO A 23 0.40 24.38 51.43
CA PRO A 23 0.77 23.36 50.47
C PRO A 23 -0.33 22.30 50.50
N ASP A 24 -1.02 22.18 49.38
CA ASP A 24 -2.06 21.18 49.20
C ASP A 24 -1.37 19.87 48.83
N VAL A 25 -0.89 19.16 49.85
CA VAL A 25 -0.03 17.97 49.73
C VAL A 25 -0.65 16.95 48.77
N GLU A 26 -1.97 16.80 48.79
CA GLU A 26 -2.69 15.88 47.91
C GLU A 26 -2.66 16.33 46.45
N ARG A 27 -2.93 17.61 46.19
CA ARG A 27 -2.90 18.17 44.83
C ARG A 27 -1.49 18.24 44.25
N ASP A 28 -0.50 18.60 45.04
CA ASP A 28 0.89 18.70 44.59
C ASP A 28 1.47 17.30 44.32
N GLY A 29 1.14 16.29 45.14
CA GLY A 29 1.43 14.89 44.84
C GLY A 29 0.80 14.41 43.52
N LEU A 30 -0.47 14.77 43.25
CA LEU A 30 -1.12 14.45 41.98
C LEU A 30 -0.47 15.13 40.78
N LYS A 31 0.06 16.36 40.93
CA LYS A 31 0.81 17.06 39.87
C LYS A 31 2.14 16.38 39.57
N ASP A 32 2.86 15.93 40.58
CA ASP A 32 4.13 15.23 40.38
C ASP A 32 3.89 13.90 39.67
N VAL A 33 2.89 13.12 40.09
CA VAL A 33 2.47 11.90 39.38
C VAL A 33 2.07 12.23 37.94
N LEU A 34 1.32 13.31 37.71
CA LEU A 34 0.97 13.74 36.35
C LEU A 34 2.22 14.05 35.50
N ASN A 35 3.16 14.83 36.04
CA ASN A 35 4.40 15.18 35.35
C ASN A 35 5.25 13.94 35.01
N THR A 36 5.34 12.97 35.93
CA THR A 36 6.04 11.71 35.66
C THR A 36 5.36 10.93 34.53
N MET A 37 4.02 10.81 34.53
CA MET A 37 3.28 10.14 33.47
C MET A 37 3.38 10.86 32.11
N GLU A 38 3.29 12.19 32.09
CA GLU A 38 3.44 13.00 30.88
C GLU A 38 4.85 12.86 30.29
N SER A 39 5.89 12.83 31.14
CA SER A 39 7.26 12.57 30.71
C SER A 39 7.43 11.17 30.11
N LYS A 40 6.78 10.15 30.69
CA LYS A 40 6.76 8.78 30.17
C LYS A 40 6.08 8.72 28.81
N ILE A 41 4.93 9.38 28.64
CA ILE A 41 4.23 9.43 27.35
C ILE A 41 5.08 10.12 26.28
N ARG A 42 5.82 11.18 26.63
CA ARG A 42 6.73 11.83 25.69
C ARG A 42 7.78 10.85 25.17
N ARG A 43 8.44 10.11 26.08
CA ARG A 43 9.42 9.07 25.72
C ARG A 43 8.81 7.97 24.83
N MET A 44 7.60 7.51 25.16
CA MET A 44 6.91 6.49 24.36
C MET A 44 6.48 7.01 22.98
N ARG A 45 6.09 8.29 22.86
CA ARG A 45 5.81 8.90 21.55
C ARG A 45 7.06 8.96 20.69
N ASP A 46 8.21 9.27 21.28
CA ASP A 46 9.50 9.25 20.57
C ASP A 46 9.86 7.83 20.12
N GLN A 47 9.69 6.82 20.98
CA GLN A 47 9.87 5.40 20.62
C GLN A 47 8.93 4.95 19.48
N ARG A 48 7.64 5.32 19.55
CA ARG A 48 6.70 5.05 18.46
C ARG A 48 7.12 5.75 17.16
N SER A 49 7.60 6.99 17.26
CA SER A 49 8.12 7.75 16.11
C SER A 49 9.33 7.07 15.50
N THR A 50 10.25 6.51 16.31
CA THR A 50 11.39 5.74 15.82
C THR A 50 10.97 4.47 15.08
N HIS A 51 10.00 3.72 15.61
CA HIS A 51 9.45 2.53 14.92
C HIS A 51 8.72 2.89 13.61
N HIS A 52 8.02 4.03 13.54
CA HIS A 52 7.44 4.48 12.28
C HIS A 52 8.50 4.89 11.26
N LYS A 53 9.60 5.51 11.70
CA LYS A 53 10.72 5.88 10.83
C LYS A 53 11.47 4.64 10.31
N SER A 54 11.73 3.65 11.17
CA SER A 54 12.35 2.37 10.75
C SER A 54 11.45 1.63 9.77
N ALA A 55 10.14 1.52 10.07
CA ALA A 55 9.17 0.92 9.15
C ALA A 55 9.18 1.65 7.79
N LYS A 56 9.16 2.98 7.77
CA LYS A 56 9.21 3.73 6.51
C LYS A 56 10.47 3.40 5.71
N ARG A 57 11.65 3.33 6.35
CA ARG A 57 12.90 2.93 5.69
C ARG A 57 12.81 1.54 5.07
N PHE A 58 12.25 0.56 5.78
CA PHE A 58 12.06 -0.79 5.24
C PHE A 58 11.05 -0.83 4.08
N ALA A 59 10.02 0.02 4.11
CA ALA A 59 9.10 0.17 2.99
C ALA A 59 9.80 0.76 1.76
N ASP A 60 10.60 1.81 1.94
CA ASP A 60 11.37 2.43 0.85
C ASP A 60 12.37 1.42 0.23
N GLN A 61 13.05 0.63 1.05
CA GLN A 61 13.96 -0.45 0.60
C GLN A 61 13.23 -1.59 -0.12
N ARG A 62 12.05 -1.99 0.38
CA ARG A 62 11.20 -2.97 -0.31
C ARG A 62 10.77 -2.45 -1.67
N ASP A 63 10.36 -1.18 -1.75
CA ASP A 63 9.86 -0.59 -2.98
C ASP A 63 10.97 -0.43 -4.02
N SER A 64 12.21 -0.12 -3.61
CA SER A 64 13.37 -0.10 -4.51
C SER A 64 13.68 -1.50 -5.08
N ILE A 65 13.70 -2.53 -4.23
CA ILE A 65 13.92 -3.92 -4.67
C ILE A 65 12.79 -4.42 -5.56
N GLN A 66 11.55 -4.03 -5.26
CA GLN A 66 10.41 -4.40 -6.09
C GLN A 66 10.49 -3.77 -7.48
N ALA A 67 11.03 -2.55 -7.59
CA ALA A 67 11.28 -1.90 -8.87
C ALA A 67 12.35 -2.67 -9.69
N GLU A 68 13.46 -3.04 -9.06
CA GLU A 68 14.52 -3.87 -9.69
C GLU A 68 13.98 -5.24 -10.10
N TYR A 69 13.22 -5.90 -9.22
CA TYR A 69 12.56 -7.17 -9.50
C TYR A 69 11.66 -7.08 -10.74
N LYS A 70 10.90 -5.99 -10.89
CA LYS A 70 10.01 -5.79 -12.04
C LYS A 70 10.79 -5.65 -13.34
N GLN A 71 11.91 -4.91 -13.33
CA GLN A 71 12.79 -4.79 -14.49
C GLN A 71 13.45 -6.12 -14.86
N LEU A 72 13.91 -6.87 -13.86
CA LEU A 72 14.50 -8.18 -14.08
C LEU A 72 13.47 -9.16 -14.62
N LYS A 73 12.24 -9.12 -14.11
CA LYS A 73 11.12 -9.94 -14.58
C LYS A 73 10.78 -9.67 -16.04
N SER A 74 10.74 -8.41 -16.50
CA SER A 74 10.46 -8.12 -17.91
C SER A 74 11.56 -8.67 -18.83
N ARG A 75 12.83 -8.51 -18.46
CA ARG A 75 13.98 -9.11 -19.19
C ARG A 75 13.88 -10.63 -19.23
N LEU A 76 13.45 -11.24 -18.14
CA LEU A 76 13.25 -12.69 -18.02
C LEU A 76 12.12 -13.18 -18.93
N ASP A 77 10.99 -12.48 -18.94
CA ASP A 77 9.83 -12.81 -19.77
C ASP A 77 10.19 -12.67 -21.28
N GLU A 78 10.98 -11.64 -21.65
CA GLU A 78 11.56 -11.51 -22.99
C GLU A 78 12.50 -12.67 -23.33
N GLY A 79 13.43 -13.03 -22.44
CA GLY A 79 14.34 -14.16 -22.62
C GLY A 79 13.60 -15.50 -22.81
N LEU A 80 12.55 -15.74 -22.01
CA LEU A 80 11.67 -16.91 -22.15
C LEU A 80 10.95 -16.92 -23.50
N SER A 81 10.49 -15.76 -23.98
CA SER A 81 9.83 -15.65 -25.28
C SER A 81 10.80 -16.02 -26.42
N ARG A 82 12.07 -15.59 -26.34
CA ARG A 82 13.13 -15.93 -27.30
C ARG A 82 13.43 -17.43 -27.30
N VAL A 83 13.55 -18.03 -26.11
CA VAL A 83 13.73 -19.49 -25.99
C VAL A 83 12.56 -20.24 -26.61
N LYS A 84 11.32 -19.77 -26.40
CA LYS A 84 10.11 -20.37 -26.98
C LYS A 84 10.13 -20.26 -28.51
N GLN A 85 10.47 -19.09 -29.06
CA GLN A 85 10.60 -18.88 -30.51
C GLN A 85 11.62 -19.86 -31.11
N LYS A 86 12.82 -19.96 -30.53
CA LYS A 86 13.87 -20.89 -31.00
C LYS A 86 13.46 -22.36 -30.90
N LYS A 87 12.71 -22.74 -29.85
CA LYS A 87 12.14 -24.09 -29.74
C LYS A 87 11.05 -24.36 -30.78
N ASN A 88 10.25 -23.36 -31.12
CA ASN A 88 9.24 -23.47 -32.18
C ASN A 88 9.92 -23.61 -33.56
N GLU A 89 10.95 -22.80 -33.84
CA GLU A 89 11.82 -22.95 -35.03
C GLU A 89 12.43 -24.36 -35.10
N ALA A 90 13.00 -24.85 -34.00
CA ALA A 90 13.52 -26.22 -33.96
C ALA A 90 12.42 -27.28 -34.20
N SER A 91 11.19 -27.04 -33.74
CA SER A 91 10.07 -27.94 -33.98
C SER A 91 9.62 -27.95 -35.44
N SER A 92 9.65 -26.81 -36.14
CA SER A 92 9.32 -26.76 -37.57
C SER A 92 10.40 -27.47 -38.41
N PHE A 93 11.68 -27.28 -38.09
CA PHE A 93 12.76 -28.04 -38.74
C PHE A 93 12.66 -29.55 -38.47
N ARG A 94 12.29 -29.94 -37.25
CA ARG A 94 12.02 -31.35 -36.92
C ARG A 94 10.89 -31.92 -37.78
N LEU A 95 9.78 -31.19 -37.93
CA LEU A 95 8.67 -31.62 -38.77
C LEU A 95 9.09 -31.76 -40.23
N ARG A 96 9.86 -30.80 -40.77
CA ARG A 96 10.39 -30.87 -42.14
C ARG A 96 11.31 -32.08 -42.34
N ARG A 97 12.20 -32.35 -41.37
CA ARG A 97 13.06 -33.54 -41.38
C ARG A 97 12.25 -34.83 -41.36
N ASP A 98 11.29 -34.94 -40.46
CA ASP A 98 10.48 -36.15 -40.29
C ASP A 98 9.65 -36.43 -41.55
N ASN A 99 9.10 -35.39 -42.19
CA ASN A 99 8.42 -35.49 -43.48
C ASN A 99 9.36 -36.00 -44.59
N ALA A 100 10.57 -35.43 -44.69
CA ALA A 100 11.55 -35.88 -45.68
C ALA A 100 11.94 -37.35 -45.46
N GLN A 101 12.15 -37.77 -44.20
CA GLN A 101 12.47 -39.15 -43.85
C GLN A 101 11.31 -40.12 -44.15
N GLU A 102 10.06 -39.71 -43.91
CA GLU A 102 8.90 -40.51 -44.25
C GLU A 102 8.72 -40.65 -45.78
N GLN A 103 8.96 -39.58 -46.55
CA GLN A 103 8.95 -39.62 -48.02
C GLN A 103 10.06 -40.54 -48.56
N LEU A 104 11.27 -40.45 -47.99
CA LEU A 104 12.40 -41.32 -48.31
C LEU A 104 12.05 -42.80 -48.05
N LYS A 105 11.39 -43.10 -46.92
CA LYS A 105 10.92 -44.44 -46.58
C LYS A 105 9.91 -44.96 -47.61
N ILE A 106 9.03 -44.10 -48.13
CA ILE A 106 8.07 -44.46 -49.17
C ILE A 106 8.77 -44.77 -50.48
N LEU A 107 9.72 -43.93 -50.92
CA LEU A 107 10.52 -44.18 -52.11
C LEU A 107 11.30 -45.50 -52.04
N PHE A 108 11.98 -45.76 -50.92
CA PHE A 108 12.67 -47.04 -50.72
C PHE A 108 11.71 -48.24 -50.67
N SER A 109 10.52 -48.07 -50.09
CA SER A 109 9.52 -49.15 -50.07
C SER A 109 8.95 -49.44 -51.47
N LYS A 110 8.76 -48.41 -52.30
CA LYS A 110 8.34 -48.53 -53.70
C LYS A 110 9.40 -49.29 -54.51
N ALA A 111 10.68 -48.93 -54.34
CA ALA A 111 11.80 -49.61 -54.99
C ALA A 111 11.94 -51.09 -54.58
N LYS A 112 11.75 -51.41 -53.29
CA LYS A 112 11.92 -52.78 -52.76
C LYS A 112 10.74 -53.72 -53.03
N SER A 113 9.50 -53.23 -52.93
CA SER A 113 8.32 -54.11 -52.86
C SER A 113 7.41 -54.06 -54.08
N GLY A 114 7.58 -53.10 -55.00
CA GLY A 114 6.76 -52.92 -56.21
C GLY A 114 5.25 -52.69 -55.97
N ASN A 115 4.74 -52.95 -54.77
CA ASN A 115 3.31 -53.02 -54.46
C ASN A 115 3.03 -52.42 -53.06
N PHE A 116 3.24 -51.10 -52.92
CA PHE A 116 2.99 -50.37 -51.67
C PHE A 116 1.64 -49.63 -51.66
N GLU A 117 0.84 -49.71 -52.72
CA GLU A 117 -0.35 -48.86 -52.90
C GLU A 117 -1.42 -48.97 -51.80
N LYS A 118 -1.46 -50.08 -51.05
CA LYS A 118 -2.54 -50.38 -50.10
C LYS A 118 -2.43 -49.71 -48.72
N ARG A 119 -1.31 -49.08 -48.36
CA ARG A 119 -1.22 -48.38 -47.06
C ARG A 119 -1.47 -46.88 -47.24
N LYS A 120 -2.57 -46.37 -46.65
CA LYS A 120 -2.74 -44.92 -46.45
C LYS A 120 -1.66 -44.43 -45.49
N SER A 121 -0.92 -43.40 -45.88
CA SER A 121 0.06 -42.77 -44.99
C SER A 121 -0.70 -41.93 -43.95
N LYS A 122 -0.27 -41.96 -42.69
CA LYS A 122 -0.93 -41.18 -41.63
C LYS A 122 -0.67 -39.67 -41.75
N ASN A 123 0.24 -39.25 -42.62
CA ASN A 123 0.70 -37.88 -42.76
C ASN A 123 0.06 -37.20 -43.98
N ILE A 124 -0.62 -36.08 -43.73
CA ILE A 124 -1.38 -35.29 -44.71
C ILE A 124 -0.48 -34.79 -45.84
N THR A 125 0.72 -34.30 -45.52
CA THR A 125 1.68 -33.78 -46.51
C THR A 125 2.13 -34.85 -47.49
N ILE A 126 2.26 -36.09 -47.00
CA ILE A 126 2.66 -37.23 -47.82
C ILE A 126 1.51 -37.68 -48.71
N GLU A 127 0.28 -37.71 -48.19
CA GLU A 127 -0.90 -38.00 -49.00
C GLU A 127 -1.06 -36.97 -50.14
N PHE A 128 -0.83 -35.69 -49.85
CA PHE A 128 -0.83 -34.61 -50.83
C PHE A 128 0.22 -34.82 -51.92
N ASN A 129 1.47 -35.09 -51.55
CA ASN A 129 2.55 -35.34 -52.53
C ASN A 129 2.31 -36.61 -53.35
N LYS A 130 1.76 -37.67 -52.73
CA LYS A 130 1.35 -38.89 -53.43
C LYS A 130 0.26 -38.59 -54.46
N LEU A 131 -0.77 -37.84 -54.10
CA LEU A 131 -1.86 -37.47 -55.00
C LEU A 131 -1.35 -36.65 -56.20
N ASN A 132 -0.46 -35.69 -55.98
CA ASN A 132 0.18 -34.92 -57.06
C ASN A 132 0.96 -35.84 -58.02
N SER A 133 1.77 -36.76 -57.49
CA SER A 133 2.51 -37.72 -58.31
C SER A 133 1.58 -38.65 -59.10
N THR A 134 0.48 -39.13 -58.49
CA THR A 134 -0.50 -39.97 -59.19
C THR A 134 -1.22 -39.22 -60.31
N ILE A 135 -1.54 -37.93 -60.13
CA ILE A 135 -2.12 -37.11 -61.19
C ILE A 135 -1.14 -36.97 -62.35
N ALA A 136 0.12 -36.63 -62.07
CA ALA A 136 1.14 -36.50 -63.11
C ALA A 136 1.35 -37.81 -63.89
N GLN A 137 1.30 -38.96 -63.22
CA GLN A 137 1.37 -40.28 -63.87
C GLN A 137 0.14 -40.56 -64.75
N LEU A 138 -1.07 -40.25 -64.27
CA LEU A 138 -2.31 -40.44 -65.02
C LEU A 138 -2.38 -39.50 -66.24
N GLU A 139 -1.95 -38.25 -66.10
CA GLU A 139 -1.86 -37.27 -67.19
C GLU A 139 -0.84 -37.74 -68.24
N LYS A 140 0.37 -38.15 -67.82
CA LYS A 140 1.37 -38.74 -68.71
C LYS A 140 0.87 -40.00 -69.41
N GLN A 141 0.10 -40.86 -68.72
CA GLN A 141 -0.49 -42.05 -69.32
C GLN A 141 -1.49 -41.69 -70.42
N ILE A 142 -2.33 -40.67 -70.21
CA ILE A 142 -3.26 -40.17 -71.23
C ILE A 142 -2.49 -39.65 -72.46
N GLU A 143 -1.38 -38.94 -72.25
CA GLU A 143 -0.57 -38.37 -73.34
C GLU A 143 0.21 -39.41 -74.15
N THR A 144 0.72 -40.45 -73.48
CA THR A 144 1.71 -41.37 -74.07
C THR A 144 1.15 -42.71 -74.54
N THR A 145 -0.03 -43.11 -74.06
CA THR A 145 -0.61 -44.43 -74.36
C THR A 145 -1.92 -44.32 -75.12
N TYR A 146 -2.14 -45.24 -76.06
CA TYR A 146 -3.44 -45.37 -76.72
C TYR A 146 -4.47 -45.91 -75.74
N ASN A 147 -5.46 -45.08 -75.38
CA ASN A 147 -6.55 -45.43 -74.49
C ASN A 147 -7.88 -45.46 -75.26
N THR A 148 -8.74 -46.45 -74.97
CA THR A 148 -10.11 -46.43 -75.48
C THR A 148 -10.91 -45.34 -74.76
N LEU A 149 -11.95 -44.81 -75.42
CA LEU A 149 -12.77 -43.72 -74.90
C LEU A 149 -13.31 -44.00 -73.48
N GLU A 150 -13.67 -45.24 -73.18
CA GLU A 150 -14.13 -45.64 -71.85
C GLU A 150 -13.03 -45.58 -70.78
N LYS A 151 -11.81 -46.01 -71.13
CA LYS A 151 -10.66 -45.99 -70.21
C LYS A 151 -10.21 -44.56 -69.96
N GLU A 152 -10.15 -43.74 -70.99
CA GLU A 152 -9.80 -42.33 -70.87
C GLU A 152 -10.80 -41.57 -69.98
N LYS A 153 -12.11 -41.79 -70.17
CA LYS A 153 -13.15 -41.23 -69.27
C LYS A 153 -12.97 -41.68 -67.82
N LYS A 154 -12.50 -42.90 -67.56
CA LYS A 154 -12.21 -43.39 -66.20
C LYS A 154 -10.98 -42.70 -65.60
N LEU A 155 -9.89 -42.58 -66.35
CA LEU A 155 -8.67 -41.88 -65.92
C LEU A 155 -8.98 -40.40 -65.60
N LEU A 156 -9.76 -39.73 -66.46
CA LEU A 156 -10.20 -38.34 -66.22
C LEU A 156 -11.06 -38.20 -64.95
N LYS A 157 -11.93 -39.17 -64.66
CA LYS A 157 -12.71 -39.18 -63.40
C LYS A 157 -11.79 -39.32 -62.18
N GLN A 158 -10.77 -40.19 -62.25
CA GLN A 158 -9.79 -40.34 -61.18
C GLN A 158 -8.99 -39.05 -60.96
N ILE A 159 -8.48 -38.43 -62.03
CA ILE A 159 -7.78 -37.13 -61.96
C ILE A 159 -8.67 -36.07 -61.29
N LYS A 160 -9.95 -35.96 -61.69
CA LYS A 160 -10.88 -35.02 -61.07
C LYS A 160 -11.06 -35.28 -59.56
N SER A 161 -11.22 -36.55 -59.17
CA SER A 161 -11.36 -36.90 -57.74
C SER A 161 -10.10 -36.56 -56.93
N HIS A 162 -8.91 -36.85 -57.46
CA HIS A 162 -7.65 -36.52 -56.80
C HIS A 162 -7.43 -35.00 -56.71
N LYS A 163 -7.83 -34.23 -57.73
CA LYS A 163 -7.80 -32.75 -57.70
C LYS A 163 -8.73 -32.15 -56.64
N VAL A 164 -9.88 -32.77 -56.36
CA VAL A 164 -10.76 -32.35 -55.25
C VAL A 164 -10.09 -32.62 -53.91
N ASN A 165 -9.58 -33.84 -53.69
CA ASN A 165 -8.88 -34.20 -52.45
C ASN A 165 -7.67 -33.29 -52.19
N ILE A 166 -6.92 -32.89 -53.22
CA ILE A 166 -5.81 -31.95 -53.10
C ILE A 166 -6.28 -30.59 -52.59
N LYS A 167 -7.41 -30.07 -53.09
CA LYS A 167 -7.97 -28.80 -52.62
C LYS A 167 -8.38 -28.86 -51.15
N GLU A 168 -8.87 -30.01 -50.69
CA GLU A 168 -9.24 -30.23 -49.29
C GLU A 168 -8.01 -30.37 -48.37
N LEU A 169 -6.95 -31.03 -48.84
CA LEU A 169 -5.72 -31.23 -48.06
C LEU A 169 -4.80 -30.00 -48.06
N ALA A 170 -4.82 -29.17 -49.11
CA ALA A 170 -3.96 -27.99 -49.27
C ALA A 170 -3.96 -27.00 -48.08
N PRO A 171 -5.11 -26.60 -47.50
CA PRO A 171 -5.13 -25.68 -46.36
C PRO A 171 -4.67 -26.31 -45.05
N LEU A 172 -4.62 -27.64 -44.96
CA LEU A 172 -4.26 -28.38 -43.74
C LEU A 172 -2.75 -28.59 -43.59
N ILE A 173 -1.96 -28.28 -44.63
CA ILE A 173 -0.52 -28.52 -44.67
C ILE A 173 0.20 -27.23 -44.27
N ASP A 174 0.97 -27.30 -43.18
CA ASP A 174 1.86 -26.23 -42.74
C ASP A 174 2.86 -25.89 -43.86
N GLU A 175 3.08 -24.61 -44.15
CA GLU A 175 3.91 -24.19 -45.29
C GLU A 175 5.34 -24.71 -45.19
N ASN A 176 5.88 -24.77 -43.98
CA ASN A 176 7.22 -25.31 -43.70
C ASN A 176 7.34 -26.82 -43.95
N SER A 177 6.22 -27.52 -44.04
CA SER A 177 6.14 -28.95 -44.31
C SER A 177 6.02 -29.27 -45.80
N LYS A 178 5.64 -28.29 -46.64
CA LYS A 178 5.50 -28.46 -48.09
C LYS A 178 6.87 -28.72 -48.69
N LEU A 179 7.14 -29.98 -49.03
CA LEU A 179 8.30 -30.37 -49.82
C LEU A 179 7.80 -30.67 -51.23
N GLU A 180 8.08 -29.78 -52.18
CA GLU A 180 7.82 -29.98 -53.61
C GLU A 180 8.95 -30.84 -54.19
N VAL A 181 8.95 -32.13 -53.89
CA VAL A 181 9.90 -33.08 -54.50
C VAL A 181 9.19 -33.86 -55.60
N ASP A 182 9.77 -33.85 -56.80
CA ASP A 182 9.26 -34.63 -57.91
C ASP A 182 9.54 -36.12 -57.72
N LEU A 183 8.52 -36.86 -57.30
CA LEU A 183 8.56 -38.31 -57.10
C LEU A 183 8.64 -39.11 -58.42
N SER A 184 8.68 -38.45 -59.59
CA SER A 184 8.78 -39.09 -60.90
C SER A 184 10.18 -39.65 -61.18
N ASN A 185 11.25 -38.92 -60.80
CA ASN A 185 12.64 -39.37 -60.88
C ASN A 185 13.11 -39.83 -59.50
N THR A 186 13.07 -41.14 -59.26
CA THR A 186 13.32 -41.70 -57.93
C THR A 186 14.73 -41.45 -57.40
N GLU A 187 15.75 -41.41 -58.26
CA GLU A 187 17.14 -41.26 -57.80
C GLU A 187 17.44 -39.81 -57.39
N SER A 188 17.10 -38.83 -58.25
CA SER A 188 17.22 -37.40 -57.94
C SER A 188 16.41 -37.04 -56.69
N ALA A 189 15.17 -37.53 -56.59
CA ALA A 189 14.32 -37.32 -55.44
C ALA A 189 14.92 -37.87 -54.13
N ILE A 190 15.63 -39.00 -54.18
CA ILE A 190 16.30 -39.58 -53.01
C ILE A 190 17.47 -38.70 -52.56
N GLU A 191 18.28 -38.20 -53.49
CA GLU A 191 19.40 -37.30 -53.17
C GLU A 191 18.92 -35.97 -52.59
N GLU A 192 17.91 -35.36 -53.20
CA GLU A 192 17.28 -34.12 -52.73
C GLU A 192 16.66 -34.29 -51.33
N LEU A 193 15.90 -35.36 -51.08
CA LEU A 193 15.30 -35.61 -49.77
C LEU A 193 16.33 -35.89 -48.68
N LYS A 194 17.46 -36.51 -49.03
CA LYS A 194 18.58 -36.69 -48.11
C LYS A 194 19.22 -35.35 -47.76
N SER A 195 19.53 -34.51 -48.76
CA SER A 195 20.06 -33.15 -48.54
C SER A 195 19.12 -32.33 -47.66
N VAL A 196 17.83 -32.29 -47.97
CA VAL A 196 16.82 -31.56 -47.17
C VAL A 196 16.73 -32.12 -45.74
N GLY A 197 16.83 -33.44 -45.57
CA GLY A 197 16.86 -34.10 -44.26
C GLY A 197 18.07 -33.69 -43.43
N ASP A 198 19.26 -33.69 -44.02
CA ASP A 198 20.51 -33.35 -43.35
C ASP A 198 20.59 -31.85 -43.03
N GLU A 199 20.15 -30.99 -43.96
CA GLU A 199 20.04 -29.54 -43.75
C GLU A 199 19.06 -29.19 -42.64
N SER A 200 17.85 -29.76 -42.67
CA SER A 200 16.84 -29.53 -41.62
C SER A 200 17.30 -30.06 -40.26
N HIS A 201 18.01 -31.19 -40.22
CA HIS A 201 18.62 -31.69 -38.99
C HIS A 201 19.68 -30.73 -38.45
N LYS A 202 20.57 -30.22 -39.32
CA LYS A 202 21.60 -29.24 -38.94
C LYS A 202 20.98 -27.96 -38.37
N LEU A 203 20.00 -27.38 -39.05
CA LEU A 203 19.28 -26.18 -38.61
C LEU A 203 18.53 -26.42 -37.28
N MET A 204 17.91 -27.59 -37.11
CA MET A 204 17.27 -27.99 -35.85
C MET A 204 18.28 -28.03 -34.70
N VAL A 205 19.44 -28.65 -34.91
CA VAL A 205 20.49 -28.76 -33.89
C VAL A 205 21.05 -27.39 -33.53
N GLU A 206 21.28 -26.53 -34.52
CA GLU A 206 21.74 -25.14 -34.31
C GLU A 206 20.72 -24.33 -33.50
N ALA A 207 19.43 -24.36 -33.86
CA ALA A 207 18.37 -23.68 -33.13
C ALA A 207 18.25 -24.17 -31.67
N LEU A 208 18.41 -25.48 -31.43
CA LEU A 208 18.41 -26.03 -30.07
C LEU A 208 19.66 -25.63 -29.28
N LYS A 209 20.83 -25.54 -29.92
CA LYS A 209 22.06 -25.04 -29.28
C LYS A 209 21.89 -23.58 -28.87
N GLU A 210 21.33 -22.73 -29.72
CA GLU A 210 21.01 -21.33 -29.41
C GLU A 210 20.00 -21.23 -28.25
N ALA A 211 18.93 -22.02 -28.28
CA ALA A 211 17.94 -22.05 -27.21
C ALA A 211 18.55 -22.47 -25.85
N ARG A 212 19.51 -23.42 -25.85
CA ARG A 212 20.24 -23.84 -24.65
C ARG A 212 21.12 -22.72 -24.09
N LYS A 213 21.89 -22.03 -24.95
CA LYS A 213 22.72 -20.89 -24.55
C LYS A 213 21.88 -19.80 -23.87
N ILE A 214 20.77 -19.40 -24.49
CA ILE A 214 19.85 -18.41 -23.90
C ILE A 214 19.27 -18.93 -22.57
N SER A 215 18.93 -20.21 -22.49
CA SER A 215 18.42 -20.81 -21.24
C SER A 215 19.47 -20.83 -20.12
N GLU A 216 20.74 -21.04 -20.44
CA GLU A 216 21.85 -21.00 -19.49
C GLU A 216 22.07 -19.58 -18.96
N GLU A 217 22.06 -18.58 -19.84
CA GLU A 217 22.11 -17.16 -19.45
C GLU A 217 20.93 -16.81 -18.53
N LEU A 218 19.73 -17.29 -18.87
CA LEU A 218 18.52 -17.05 -18.08
C LEU A 218 18.57 -17.67 -16.68
N ASN A 219 19.30 -18.77 -16.49
CA ASN A 219 19.47 -19.39 -15.17
C ASN A 219 20.18 -18.46 -14.19
N SER A 220 21.10 -17.61 -14.66
CA SER A 220 21.74 -16.61 -13.79
C SER A 220 20.73 -15.53 -13.35
N LEU A 221 19.93 -15.01 -14.28
CA LEU A 221 18.87 -14.05 -14.00
C LEU A 221 17.79 -14.63 -13.08
N PHE A 222 17.48 -15.92 -13.18
CA PHE A 222 16.57 -16.59 -12.27
C PHE A 222 17.08 -16.64 -10.83
N LYS A 223 18.39 -16.80 -10.62
CA LYS A 223 19.02 -16.74 -9.29
C LYS A 223 18.91 -15.34 -8.70
N GLU A 224 19.24 -14.31 -9.49
CA GLU A 224 19.11 -12.90 -9.10
C GLU A 224 17.67 -12.56 -8.75
N ARG A 225 16.69 -12.99 -9.56
CA ARG A 225 15.26 -12.79 -9.28
C ARG A 225 14.85 -13.45 -7.96
N ASN A 226 15.30 -14.68 -7.72
CA ASN A 226 14.98 -15.39 -6.48
C ASN A 226 15.59 -14.68 -5.27
N PHE A 227 16.82 -14.17 -5.41
CA PHE A 227 17.47 -13.36 -4.39
C PHE A 227 16.68 -12.08 -4.09
N LEU A 228 16.34 -11.28 -5.12
CA LEU A 228 15.54 -10.06 -4.96
C LEU A 228 14.17 -10.34 -4.34
N LYS A 229 13.54 -11.46 -4.70
CA LYS A 229 12.29 -11.87 -4.07
C LYS A 229 12.47 -12.14 -2.58
N SER A 230 13.49 -12.91 -2.22
CA SER A 230 13.76 -13.22 -0.80
C SER A 230 14.11 -11.97 0.02
N GLU A 231 14.82 -11.02 -0.57
CA GLU A 231 15.18 -9.77 0.09
C GLU A 231 13.97 -8.83 0.20
N GLY A 232 13.11 -8.79 -0.82
CA GLY A 232 11.81 -8.10 -0.77
C GLY A 232 10.90 -8.64 0.33
N ASP A 233 10.81 -9.97 0.46
CA ASP A 233 10.06 -10.64 1.53
C ASP A 233 10.65 -10.32 2.91
N ARG A 234 11.98 -10.30 3.04
CA ARG A 234 12.69 -9.92 4.27
C ARG A 234 12.37 -8.49 4.70
N TYR A 235 12.42 -7.52 3.78
CA TYR A 235 12.09 -6.12 4.09
C TYR A 235 10.61 -5.94 4.41
N HIS A 236 9.72 -6.67 3.72
CA HIS A 236 8.31 -6.66 4.04
C HIS A 236 8.03 -7.17 5.46
N ASN A 237 8.63 -8.31 5.84
CA ASN A 237 8.49 -8.86 7.18
C ASN A 237 9.01 -7.87 8.24
N SER A 238 10.18 -7.27 8.00
CA SER A 238 10.77 -6.25 8.89
C SER A 238 9.87 -5.02 9.04
N PHE A 239 9.24 -4.57 7.95
CA PHE A 239 8.26 -3.48 7.97
C PHE A 239 7.04 -3.83 8.84
N VAL A 240 6.49 -5.03 8.66
CA VAL A 240 5.31 -5.50 9.41
C VAL A 240 5.65 -5.59 10.90
N ASP A 241 6.82 -6.09 11.26
CA ASP A 241 7.25 -6.22 12.65
C ASP A 241 7.46 -4.86 13.33
N GLU A 242 8.09 -3.89 12.65
CA GLU A 242 8.23 -2.53 13.19
C GLU A 242 6.89 -1.82 13.34
N LYS A 243 5.93 -2.06 12.42
CA LYS A 243 4.57 -1.55 12.57
C LYS A 243 3.86 -2.14 13.78
N LYS A 244 3.96 -3.46 13.99
CA LYS A 244 3.40 -4.12 15.18
C LYS A 244 3.99 -3.53 16.47
N LYS A 245 5.31 -3.32 16.54
CA LYS A 245 5.97 -2.68 17.70
C LYS A 245 5.43 -1.26 17.94
N ALA A 246 5.29 -0.46 16.87
CA ALA A 246 4.73 0.89 16.95
C ALA A 246 3.27 0.89 17.47
N ASP A 247 2.49 -0.12 17.09
CA ASP A 247 1.09 -0.27 17.53
C ASP A 247 0.99 -0.69 18.99
N VAL A 248 1.88 -1.57 19.47
CA VAL A 248 1.98 -1.91 20.91
C VAL A 248 2.25 -0.66 21.74
N VAL A 249 3.27 0.12 21.38
CA VAL A 249 3.59 1.37 22.08
C VAL A 249 2.42 2.36 22.00
N HIS A 250 1.69 2.41 20.88
CA HIS A 250 0.50 3.25 20.76
C HIS A 250 -0.61 2.85 21.75
N LYS A 251 -0.89 1.55 21.87
CA LYS A 251 -1.90 1.04 22.82
C LYS A 251 -1.55 1.43 24.24
N GLU A 252 -0.30 1.24 24.65
CA GLU A 252 0.17 1.62 25.98
C GLU A 252 0.09 3.15 26.22
N ILE A 253 0.40 3.97 25.20
CA ILE A 253 0.19 5.43 25.27
C ILE A 253 -1.29 5.76 25.51
N VAL A 254 -2.21 5.10 24.78
CA VAL A 254 -3.65 5.35 24.93
C VAL A 254 -4.12 4.99 26.34
N GLU A 255 -3.63 3.89 26.92
CA GLU A 255 -3.94 3.50 28.30
C GLU A 255 -3.41 4.51 29.32
N LEU A 256 -2.16 4.99 29.17
CA LEU A 256 -1.61 6.03 30.03
C LEU A 256 -2.36 7.36 29.90
N MET A 257 -2.80 7.72 28.70
CA MET A 257 -3.61 8.93 28.48
C MET A 257 -4.95 8.87 29.22
N LYS A 258 -5.59 7.68 29.32
CA LYS A 258 -6.81 7.50 30.13
C LYS A 258 -6.54 7.78 31.61
N LYS A 259 -5.47 7.19 32.17
CA LYS A 259 -5.04 7.42 33.57
C LYS A 259 -4.72 8.89 33.86
N ILE A 260 -4.06 9.57 32.93
CA ILE A 260 -3.79 11.01 33.03
C ILE A 260 -5.10 11.82 33.06
N THR A 261 -6.09 11.42 32.26
CA THR A 261 -7.40 12.10 32.24
C THR A 261 -8.10 11.94 33.59
N GLU A 262 -8.10 10.73 34.16
CA GLU A 262 -8.64 10.46 35.50
C GLU A 262 -7.94 11.30 36.59
N ILE A 263 -6.61 11.42 36.55
CA ILE A 263 -5.85 12.26 37.50
C ILE A 263 -6.20 13.75 37.32
N LYS A 264 -6.34 14.22 36.07
CA LYS A 264 -6.75 15.61 35.78
C LYS A 264 -8.16 15.90 36.29
N ASP A 265 -9.08 14.94 36.18
CA ASP A 265 -10.44 15.07 36.69
C ASP A 265 -10.47 15.11 38.23
N LYS A 266 -9.69 14.25 38.91
CA LYS A 266 -9.50 14.31 40.38
C LYS A 266 -8.91 15.64 40.83
N MET A 267 -7.88 16.15 40.14
CA MET A 267 -7.30 17.45 40.46
C MET A 267 -8.31 18.59 40.26
N LYS A 268 -9.21 18.46 39.27
CA LYS A 268 -10.28 19.42 39.02
C LYS A 268 -11.37 19.34 40.09
N SER A 269 -11.74 18.15 40.57
CA SER A 269 -12.72 18.00 41.67
C SER A 269 -12.19 18.59 42.97
N LEU A 270 -10.95 18.30 43.36
CA LEU A 270 -10.30 18.91 44.53
C LEU A 270 -10.24 20.44 44.40
N SER A 271 -9.98 20.95 43.19
CA SER A 271 -9.99 22.39 42.93
C SER A 271 -11.39 23.00 43.00
N LEU A 272 -12.45 22.24 42.70
CA LEU A 272 -13.85 22.67 42.82
C LEU A 272 -14.30 22.64 44.28
N GLU A 273 -13.99 21.58 45.02
CA GLU A 273 -14.27 21.42 46.46
C GLU A 273 -13.62 22.54 47.27
N ARG A 274 -12.36 22.89 46.97
CA ARG A 274 -11.74 24.06 47.62
C ARG A 274 -12.47 25.35 47.28
N LYS A 275 -12.88 25.53 46.02
CA LYS A 275 -13.59 26.75 45.60
C LYS A 275 -14.95 26.86 46.27
N SER A 276 -15.69 25.76 46.41
CA SER A 276 -16.95 25.74 47.14
C SER A 276 -16.70 26.02 48.62
N TRP A 277 -15.73 25.36 49.26
CA TRP A 277 -15.40 25.61 50.67
C TRP A 277 -15.01 27.07 50.93
N VAL A 278 -14.20 27.67 50.06
CA VAL A 278 -13.85 29.09 50.15
C VAL A 278 -15.08 29.98 49.92
N SER A 279 -15.97 29.63 48.98
CA SER A 279 -17.22 30.37 48.77
C SER A 279 -18.11 30.30 50.00
N ASP A 280 -18.36 29.10 50.52
CA ASP A 280 -19.19 28.83 51.69
C ASP A 280 -18.63 29.53 52.93
N HIS A 281 -17.31 29.47 53.14
CA HIS A 281 -16.64 30.20 54.21
C HIS A 281 -16.76 31.72 54.05
N ASN A 282 -16.55 32.25 52.84
CA ASN A 282 -16.72 33.68 52.58
C ASN A 282 -18.17 34.13 52.80
N ASP A 283 -19.14 33.31 52.43
CA ASP A 283 -20.56 33.59 52.64
C ASP A 283 -20.93 33.51 54.13
N SER A 284 -20.36 32.56 54.89
CA SER A 284 -20.48 32.49 56.35
C SER A 284 -19.87 33.73 57.03
N VAL A 285 -18.63 34.08 56.68
CA VAL A 285 -17.94 35.27 57.21
C VAL A 285 -18.70 36.54 56.84
N ARG A 286 -19.24 36.65 55.63
CA ARG A 286 -20.11 37.78 55.25
C ARG A 286 -21.41 37.79 56.04
N GLY A 287 -21.96 36.63 56.38
CA GLY A 287 -23.12 36.48 57.25
C GLY A 287 -22.85 36.98 58.66
N GLU A 288 -21.71 36.61 59.24
CA GLU A 288 -21.27 37.04 60.58
C GLU A 288 -20.84 38.52 60.62
N LEU A 289 -20.20 39.01 59.55
CA LEU A 289 -19.78 40.40 59.39
C LEU A 289 -20.88 41.30 58.82
N LYS A 290 -22.13 40.82 58.74
CA LYS A 290 -23.26 41.72 58.46
C LYS A 290 -23.26 42.78 59.55
N ALA A 291 -22.98 44.01 59.13
CA ALA A 291 -23.01 45.13 60.05
C ALA A 291 -24.42 45.28 60.64
N PRO A 292 -24.57 45.74 61.90
CA PRO A 292 -25.86 45.75 62.62
C PRO A 292 -27.01 46.50 61.94
N HIS A 293 -26.73 47.27 60.89
CA HIS A 293 -27.70 47.99 60.06
C HIS A 293 -28.31 47.14 58.93
N ASN A 294 -27.83 45.91 58.70
CA ASN A 294 -28.33 44.99 57.66
C ASN A 294 -28.98 43.73 58.24
N ASP A 295 -29.17 43.67 59.56
CA ASP A 295 -29.87 42.57 60.23
C ASP A 295 -31.35 42.96 60.42
N ASP A 296 -32.26 42.28 59.71
CA ASP A 296 -33.70 42.58 59.78
C ASP A 296 -34.25 42.39 61.21
N SER A 297 -33.67 41.48 62.00
CA SER A 297 -34.06 41.25 63.39
C SER A 297 -33.62 42.36 64.35
N THR A 298 -32.49 43.04 64.11
CA THR A 298 -32.08 44.20 64.89
C THR A 298 -32.88 45.43 64.47
N ALA A 299 -33.21 45.56 63.19
CA ALA A 299 -34.14 46.58 62.70
C ALA A 299 -35.52 46.43 63.38
N ASP A 300 -36.07 45.22 63.44
CA ASP A 300 -37.33 44.94 64.11
C ASP A 300 -37.26 45.23 65.62
N PHE A 301 -36.17 44.86 66.29
CA PHE A 301 -35.96 45.18 67.71
C PHE A 301 -35.90 46.69 67.98
N LEU A 302 -35.20 47.46 67.13
CA LEU A 302 -35.12 48.92 67.25
C LEU A 302 -36.47 49.59 66.98
N VAL A 303 -37.24 49.09 66.01
CA VAL A 303 -38.62 49.55 65.75
C VAL A 303 -39.52 49.25 66.95
N GLU A 304 -39.41 48.06 67.54
CA GLU A 304 -40.18 47.68 68.72
C GLU A 304 -39.80 48.50 69.96
N GLN A 305 -38.51 48.83 70.11
CA GLN A 305 -38.02 49.73 71.16
C GLN A 305 -38.52 51.16 70.94
N LEU A 306 -38.50 51.67 69.70
CA LEU A 306 -39.09 52.97 69.32
C LEU A 306 -40.60 53.04 69.60
N LEU A 307 -41.34 51.97 69.28
CA LEU A 307 -42.77 51.87 69.55
C LEU A 307 -43.07 51.80 71.07
N LYS A 308 -42.21 51.14 71.87
CA LYS A 308 -42.35 51.07 73.34
C LYS A 308 -41.94 52.38 74.04
N GLN A 309 -40.99 53.14 73.50
CA GLN A 309 -40.45 54.34 74.15
C GLN A 309 -41.19 55.65 73.82
N GLY A 310 -42.24 55.59 72.98
CA GLY A 310 -43.33 56.56 72.98
C GLY A 310 -42.95 58.04 73.05
N SER A 311 -41.98 58.50 72.24
CA SER A 311 -41.86 59.91 71.85
C SER A 311 -40.87 60.04 70.69
N ILE A 312 -41.38 60.55 69.56
CA ILE A 312 -40.59 60.97 68.40
C ILE A 312 -40.68 62.50 68.39
N GLU A 313 -39.63 63.17 68.85
CA GLU A 313 -39.46 64.61 68.64
C GLU A 313 -38.63 64.82 67.37
N TYR A 314 -39.29 65.30 66.33
CA TYR A 314 -38.66 65.83 65.13
C TYR A 314 -38.08 67.22 65.48
N GLY A 315 -36.85 67.26 65.99
CA GLY A 315 -36.09 68.48 66.21
C GLY A 315 -34.90 68.54 65.26
N GLY A 316 -35.02 69.32 64.18
CA GLY A 316 -33.91 69.56 63.25
C GLY A 316 -33.07 70.78 63.64
N THR A 317 -31.77 70.74 63.35
CA THR A 317 -31.00 71.84 62.74
C THR A 317 -29.70 71.32 62.13
N LEU A 318 -29.37 71.86 60.95
CA LEU A 318 -28.14 71.65 60.18
C LEU A 318 -26.87 71.87 61.00
N GLU A 319 -25.83 71.06 60.76
CA GLU A 319 -24.50 71.62 60.53
C GLU A 319 -23.67 70.70 59.62
N ASN A 320 -22.84 71.33 58.79
CA ASN A 320 -22.07 70.73 57.71
C ASN A 320 -21.05 69.72 58.22
N ASP A 321 -20.95 68.57 57.56
CA ASP A 321 -19.66 67.91 57.38
C ASP A 321 -19.51 67.43 55.93
N SER A 322 -18.73 68.21 55.20
CA SER A 322 -18.09 67.85 53.97
C SER A 322 -17.00 66.82 54.27
N ASP A 323 -17.17 65.57 53.84
CA ASP A 323 -16.01 64.72 53.58
C ASP A 323 -16.23 63.68 52.46
N GLY A 324 -15.50 63.89 51.37
CA GLY A 324 -14.61 62.84 50.88
C GLY A 324 -15.16 61.70 50.01
N ARG A 325 -16.28 61.83 49.28
CA ARG A 325 -16.63 60.82 48.27
C ARG A 325 -15.82 61.01 46.98
N LYS A 326 -14.57 60.54 46.98
CA LYS A 326 -13.78 60.34 45.76
C LYS A 326 -14.52 59.39 44.83
N GLN A 327 -15.09 59.93 43.75
CA GLN A 327 -15.48 59.12 42.59
C GLN A 327 -14.21 58.50 41.99
N GLU A 328 -13.94 57.24 42.30
CA GLU A 328 -13.00 56.46 41.50
C GLU A 328 -13.56 56.32 40.09
N LYS A 329 -12.94 57.04 39.17
CA LYS A 329 -13.14 56.87 37.73
C LYS A 329 -12.84 55.41 37.39
N LYS A 330 -13.87 54.63 37.07
CA LYS A 330 -13.75 53.32 36.43
C LYS A 330 -12.90 53.47 35.16
N LYS A 331 -11.61 53.13 35.23
CA LYS A 331 -10.82 52.85 34.02
C LYS A 331 -11.44 51.64 33.35
N LYS A 332 -12.15 51.86 32.22
CA LYS A 332 -12.51 50.80 31.29
C LYS A 332 -11.20 50.15 30.81
N ILE A 333 -10.89 48.97 31.36
CA ILE A 333 -9.88 48.09 30.77
C ILE A 333 -10.46 47.64 29.42
N LEU A 334 -9.81 48.08 28.35
CA LEU A 334 -10.08 47.64 26.99
C LEU A 334 -9.91 46.12 26.94
N GLN A 335 -11.01 45.37 26.84
CA GLN A 335 -10.93 43.95 26.53
C GLN A 335 -10.30 43.80 25.14
N ARG A 336 -9.05 43.34 25.06
CA ARG A 336 -8.48 42.80 23.83
C ARG A 336 -9.30 41.58 23.43
N ARG A 337 -10.30 41.78 22.58
CA ARG A 337 -10.92 40.72 21.79
C ARG A 337 -9.80 40.12 20.93
N LYS A 338 -9.34 38.91 21.27
CA LYS A 338 -8.57 38.10 20.34
C LYS A 338 -9.47 37.83 19.14
N SER A 339 -9.10 38.33 17.97
CA SER A 339 -9.72 37.95 16.71
C SER A 339 -9.54 36.44 16.54
N VAL A 340 -10.66 35.71 16.62
CA VAL A 340 -10.73 34.36 16.09
C VAL A 340 -10.84 34.53 14.57
N THR A 341 -9.69 34.58 13.89
CA THR A 341 -9.67 34.33 12.46
C THR A 341 -9.81 32.82 12.26
N THR A 342 -11.03 32.41 11.95
CA THR A 342 -11.29 31.12 11.31
C THR A 342 -10.63 31.15 9.93
N ALA A 343 -9.39 30.67 9.84
CA ALA A 343 -8.78 30.31 8.57
C ALA A 343 -9.48 29.06 8.01
N ARG A 344 -10.65 29.25 7.41
CA ARG A 344 -11.28 28.30 6.50
C ARG A 344 -10.98 28.74 5.08
N GLY A 345 -10.13 27.95 4.41
CA GLY A 345 -10.13 27.77 2.97
C GLY A 345 -9.27 28.72 2.14
N ASN A 346 -8.16 28.21 1.61
CA ASN A 346 -8.12 28.01 0.17
C ASN A 346 -7.06 26.98 -0.23
N ARG A 347 -7.55 25.87 -0.78
CA ARG A 347 -6.79 24.98 -1.66
C ARG A 347 -6.60 25.74 -2.97
N SER A 348 -5.37 26.14 -3.29
CA SER A 348 -4.99 26.52 -4.64
C SER A 348 -4.14 25.41 -5.24
N SER A 349 -4.75 24.73 -6.20
CA SER A 349 -4.13 23.99 -7.29
C SER A 349 -3.09 24.85 -8.01
N SER A 350 -1.88 24.30 -8.21
CA SER A 350 -0.93 24.69 -9.26
C SER A 350 -0.37 23.38 -9.84
N LYS A 351 -0.83 22.99 -11.04
CA LYS A 351 -0.09 23.09 -12.33
C LYS A 351 1.32 22.51 -12.21
N LYS A 352 1.62 21.32 -12.73
CA LYS A 352 1.65 20.92 -14.16
C LYS A 352 2.63 21.80 -14.94
N GLU A 353 3.89 21.38 -14.90
CA GLU A 353 4.87 21.43 -16.01
C GLU A 353 5.52 20.05 -16.09
#